data_AF-A0A1Y3EU43-F1
#
_entry.id   AF-A0A1Y3EU43-F1
#
_cell.length_a   1.000
_cell.length_b   1.000
_cell.length_c   1.000
_cell.angle_alpha   90.00
_cell.angle_beta   90.00
_cell.angle_gamma   90.00
#
_symmetry.space_group_name_H-M   'P 1'
#
loop_
_entity.id
_entity.type
_entity.pdbx_description
1 polymer ?
#
loop_
_entity_poly.entity_id
_entity_poly.type
_entity_poly.pdbx_seq_one_letter_code
_entity_poly.pdbx_strand_id
1 'polypeptide(L)'
;ILNRTKEKSMKEVGVMESIPTFKICGNNVKIIESPAQFYEQLIVLVSQSRYRVTLCSLYIGTGEMERDLIASLRKAMNANESLKVDILLDFNRARRGNENSCTMLSSLKHDYDYR
;
A
#
# COMPACT_ATOMS: atom_id res chain seq x y z
N ILE A 1 28.13 -39.33 -20.36
CA ILE A 1 28.42 -39.02 -18.93
C ILE A 1 28.48 -37.50 -18.80
N LEU A 2 27.42 -36.84 -18.29
CA LEU A 2 27.49 -35.76 -17.30
C LEU A 2 26.08 -35.20 -16.99
N ASN A 3 25.55 -35.66 -15.85
CA ASN A 3 24.79 -34.93 -14.84
C ASN A 3 23.72 -33.92 -15.28
N ARG A 4 22.52 -34.46 -15.52
CA ARG A 4 21.25 -33.78 -15.34
C ARG A 4 21.03 -33.60 -13.83
N THR A 5 21.41 -32.46 -13.28
CA THR A 5 21.20 -32.15 -11.85
C THR A 5 19.71 -32.15 -11.58
N LYS A 6 19.27 -33.14 -10.80
CA LYS A 6 17.90 -33.30 -10.34
C LYS A 6 17.45 -32.01 -9.66
N GLU A 7 16.42 -31.35 -10.20
CA GLU A 7 15.57 -30.45 -9.42
C GLU A 7 15.08 -31.25 -8.21
N LYS A 8 15.59 -30.90 -7.02
CA LYS A 8 15.10 -31.48 -5.77
C LYS A 8 13.66 -31.02 -5.62
N SER A 9 12.75 -31.96 -5.84
CA SER A 9 11.34 -31.86 -5.49
C SER A 9 11.21 -31.44 -4.03
N MET A 10 10.68 -30.24 -3.82
CA MET A 10 10.36 -29.69 -2.51
C MET A 10 9.12 -30.43 -1.99
N LYS A 11 9.33 -31.60 -1.40
CA LYS A 11 8.31 -32.36 -0.68
C LYS A 11 8.62 -32.25 0.80
N GLU A 12 7.89 -31.34 1.46
CA GLU A 12 7.41 -31.41 2.85
C GLU A 12 6.96 -30.01 3.29
N VAL A 13 5.64 -29.80 3.39
CA VAL A 13 4.89 -29.40 4.60
C VAL A 13 3.41 -29.47 4.22
N GLY A 14 2.66 -30.39 4.84
CA GLY A 14 1.30 -30.81 4.48
C GLY A 14 0.16 -29.81 4.70
N VAL A 15 0.33 -28.55 4.28
CA VAL A 15 -0.73 -27.52 4.25
C VAL A 15 -0.77 -26.78 2.89
N MET A 16 0.21 -26.98 2.01
CA MET A 16 0.32 -26.22 0.74
C MET A 16 -0.48 -26.77 -0.45
N GLU A 17 -0.90 -28.03 -0.45
CA GLU A 17 -1.51 -28.65 -1.66
C GLU A 17 -2.87 -28.06 -2.09
N SER A 18 -3.57 -27.34 -1.21
CA SER A 18 -4.92 -26.80 -1.48
C SER A 18 -5.03 -25.28 -1.41
N ILE A 19 -3.91 -24.54 -1.33
CA ILE A 19 -3.95 -23.07 -1.25
C ILE A 19 -3.93 -22.50 -2.68
N PRO A 20 -4.88 -21.64 -3.07
CA PRO A 20 -4.83 -20.96 -4.36
C PRO A 20 -3.53 -20.17 -4.52
N THR A 21 -2.79 -20.44 -5.59
CA THR A 21 -1.52 -19.74 -5.90
C THR A 21 -1.66 -18.89 -7.16
N PHE A 22 -1.04 -17.71 -7.15
CA PHE A 22 -0.90 -16.85 -8.33
C PHE A 22 0.56 -16.86 -8.80
N LYS A 23 0.80 -17.27 -10.05
CA LYS A 23 2.16 -17.25 -10.63
C LYS A 23 2.54 -15.82 -11.00
N ILE A 24 3.76 -15.41 -10.66
CA ILE A 24 4.31 -14.09 -10.99
C ILE A 24 5.72 -14.23 -11.60
N CYS A 25 6.14 -13.24 -12.38
CA CYS A 25 7.52 -13.13 -12.85
C CYS A 25 8.38 -12.52 -11.74
N GLY A 26 9.48 -13.18 -11.37
CA GLY A 26 10.39 -12.69 -10.32
C GLY A 26 10.95 -11.30 -10.61
N ASN A 27 11.18 -10.96 -11.88
CA ASN A 27 11.65 -9.63 -12.29
C ASN A 27 10.61 -8.52 -12.05
N ASN A 28 9.34 -8.87 -11.80
CA ASN A 28 8.29 -7.92 -11.45
C ASN A 28 8.17 -7.72 -9.92
N VAL A 29 9.06 -8.35 -9.13
CA VAL A 29 9.12 -8.19 -7.68
C VAL A 29 10.31 -7.32 -7.32
N LYS A 30 10.04 -6.24 -6.61
CA LYS A 30 11.07 -5.36 -6.05
C LYS A 30 11.03 -5.48 -4.53
N ILE A 31 12.15 -5.84 -3.92
CA ILE A 31 12.32 -5.81 -2.47
C ILE A 31 12.65 -4.38 -2.06
N ILE A 32 11.94 -3.87 -1.05
CA ILE A 32 12.18 -2.57 -0.44
C ILE A 32 12.96 -2.83 0.85
N GLU A 33 14.15 -2.24 0.97
CA GLU A 33 15.12 -2.61 2.02
C GLU A 33 15.19 -1.60 3.16
N SER A 34 14.60 -0.41 2.98
CA SER A 34 14.62 0.63 4.02
C SER A 34 13.29 1.39 4.14
N PRO A 35 13.03 2.01 5.31
CA PRO A 35 11.86 2.86 5.50
C PRO A 35 11.80 4.05 4.52
N ALA A 36 12.95 4.64 4.18
CA ALA A 36 13.03 5.74 3.22
C ALA A 36 12.59 5.29 1.82
N GLN A 37 13.12 4.15 1.35
CA GLN A 37 12.72 3.57 0.06
C GLN A 37 11.23 3.20 0.04
N PHE A 38 10.68 2.74 1.17
CA PHE A 38 9.25 2.45 1.28
C PHE A 38 8.41 3.70 1.04
N TYR A 39 8.72 4.79 1.74
CA TYR A 39 7.98 6.03 1.60
C TYR A 39 8.11 6.63 0.19
N GLU A 40 9.32 6.68 -0.36
CA GLU A 40 9.56 7.14 -1.73
C GLU A 40 8.74 6.35 -2.74
N GLN A 41 8.75 5.01 -2.62
CA GLN A 41 7.98 4.14 -3.49
C GLN A 41 6.47 4.34 -3.32
N LEU A 42 5.99 4.57 -2.09
CA LEU A 42 4.59 4.87 -1.81
C LEU A 42 4.13 6.15 -2.51
N ILE A 43 4.91 7.23 -2.43
CA ILE A 43 4.62 8.50 -3.11
C ILE A 43 4.61 8.33 -4.63
N VAL A 44 5.57 7.59 -5.19
CA VAL A 44 5.60 7.27 -6.63
C VAL A 44 4.32 6.54 -7.04
N LEU A 45 3.91 5.50 -6.31
CA LEU A 45 2.71 4.74 -6.63
C LEU A 45 1.44 5.59 -6.53
N VAL A 46 1.32 6.44 -5.50
CA VAL A 46 0.18 7.36 -5.35
C VAL A 46 0.11 8.33 -6.52
N SER A 47 1.24 8.96 -6.88
CA SER A 47 1.28 9.96 -7.96
C SER A 47 0.98 9.40 -9.35
N GLN A 48 1.28 8.12 -9.59
CA GLN A 48 1.07 7.44 -10.87
C GLN A 48 -0.28 6.72 -10.96
N SER A 49 -1.02 6.61 -9.86
CA SER A 49 -2.29 5.89 -9.81
C SER A 49 -3.37 6.58 -10.62
N ARG A 50 -4.07 5.80 -11.45
CA ARG A 50 -5.14 6.31 -12.34
C ARG A 50 -6.55 5.90 -11.93
N TYR A 51 -6.68 4.72 -11.33
CA TYR A 51 -7.99 4.10 -11.10
C TYR A 51 -8.33 3.90 -9.62
N ARG A 52 -7.39 3.35 -8.84
CA ARG A 52 -7.61 3.07 -7.43
C ARG A 52 -6.32 3.15 -6.61
N VAL A 53 -6.42 3.75 -5.43
CA VAL A 53 -5.48 3.58 -4.32
C VAL A 53 -6.25 3.01 -3.14
N THR A 54 -5.76 1.92 -2.54
CA THR A 54 -6.31 1.37 -1.30
C THR A 54 -5.20 1.26 -0.28
N LEU A 55 -5.36 1.94 0.85
CA LEU A 55 -4.44 1.90 1.97
C LEU A 55 -5.12 1.22 3.17
N CYS A 56 -4.46 0.22 3.74
CA CYS A 56 -4.89 -0.44 4.96
C CYS A 56 -3.74 -0.40 5.96
N SER A 57 -3.95 0.26 7.09
CA SER A 57 -2.92 0.44 8.13
C SER A 57 -3.56 0.55 9.51
N LEU A 58 -2.79 0.39 10.58
CA LEU A 58 -3.28 0.66 11.93
C LEU A 58 -3.64 2.14 12.12
N TYR A 59 -2.78 3.03 11.63
CA TYR A 59 -2.97 4.47 11.68
C TYR A 59 -2.10 5.15 10.60
N ILE A 60 -2.37 6.41 10.34
CA ILE A 60 -1.49 7.34 9.61
C ILE A 60 -0.94 8.34 10.63
N GLY A 61 0.37 8.49 10.68
CA GLY A 61 1.05 9.45 11.55
C GLY A 61 0.68 10.91 11.26
N THR A 62 1.21 11.82 12.07
CA THR A 62 0.95 13.26 11.98
C THR A 62 2.22 14.07 11.63
N GLY A 63 3.28 13.37 11.22
CA GLY A 63 4.53 13.97 10.80
C GLY A 63 4.45 14.59 9.41
N GLU A 64 5.55 15.20 8.98
CA GLU A 64 5.65 15.88 7.68
C GLU A 64 5.43 14.90 6.52
N MET A 65 6.02 13.71 6.60
CA MET A 65 5.90 12.68 5.56
C MET A 65 4.44 12.22 5.38
N GLU A 66 3.66 12.09 6.46
CA GLU A 66 2.25 11.73 6.34
C GLU A 66 1.38 12.87 5.80
N ARG A 67 1.71 14.13 6.11
CA ARG A 67 1.06 15.30 5.49
C ARG A 67 1.33 15.33 3.99
N ASP A 68 2.57 15.08 3.59
CA ASP A 68 2.98 15.03 2.19
C ASP A 68 2.31 13.88 1.42
N LEU A 69 2.12 12.72 2.07
CA LEU A 69 1.33 11.62 1.52
C LEU A 69 -0.12 12.05 1.25
N ILE A 70 -0.77 12.70 2.22
CA ILE A 70 -2.17 13.18 2.07
C ILE A 70 -2.25 14.24 0.98
N ALA A 71 -1.29 15.17 0.91
CA ALA A 71 -1.20 16.16 -0.16
C ALA A 71 -1.00 15.52 -1.53
N SER A 72 -0.20 14.46 -1.61
CA SER A 72 0.02 13.69 -2.84
C SER A 72 -1.23 12.95 -3.30
N LEU A 73 -1.99 12.35 -2.37
CA LEU A 73 -3.30 11.73 -2.66
C LEU A 73 -4.26 12.77 -3.24
N ARG A 74 -4.39 13.93 -2.58
CA ARG A 74 -5.21 15.05 -3.05
C ARG A 74 -4.82 15.49 -4.46
N LYS A 75 -3.52 15.67 -4.72
CA LYS A 75 -3.02 16.05 -6.04
C LYS A 75 -3.38 15.01 -7.10
N ALA A 76 -3.24 13.73 -6.79
CA ALA A 76 -3.59 12.64 -7.71
C ALA A 76 -5.10 12.59 -7.99
N MET A 77 -5.95 12.75 -6.97
CA MET A 77 -7.42 12.78 -7.09
C MET A 77 -7.94 14.00 -7.85
N ASN A 78 -7.22 15.13 -7.78
CA ASN A 78 -7.52 16.31 -8.59
C ASN A 78 -7.11 16.14 -10.04
N ALA A 79 -5.97 15.48 -10.30
CA ALA A 79 -5.50 15.22 -11.66
C ALA A 79 -6.32 14.13 -12.38
N ASN A 80 -6.90 13.19 -11.62
CA ASN A 80 -7.67 12.07 -12.14
C ASN A 80 -9.01 11.97 -11.40
N GLU A 81 -10.07 12.54 -11.98
CA GLU A 81 -11.41 12.53 -11.36
C GLU A 81 -11.99 11.13 -11.14
N SER A 82 -11.54 10.14 -11.92
CA SER A 82 -11.94 8.73 -11.78
C SER A 82 -11.14 7.94 -10.74
N LEU A 83 -10.10 8.52 -10.16
CA LEU A 83 -9.27 7.86 -9.16
C LEU A 83 -10.05 7.71 -7.84
N LYS A 84 -10.30 6.47 -7.43
CA LYS A 84 -10.89 6.15 -6.14
C LYS A 84 -9.82 5.93 -5.08
N VAL A 85 -10.01 6.51 -3.90
CA VAL A 85 -9.09 6.36 -2.77
C VAL A 85 -9.84 5.82 -1.56
N ASP A 86 -9.49 4.59 -1.16
CA ASP A 86 -10.05 3.94 0.01
C ASP A 86 -8.97 3.84 1.10
N ILE A 87 -9.26 4.34 2.31
CA ILE A 87 -8.34 4.26 3.45
C ILE A 87 -9.05 3.58 4.61
N LEU A 88 -8.59 2.38 4.96
CA LEU A 88 -9.08 1.60 6.09
C LEU A 88 -8.08 1.67 7.25
N LEU A 89 -8.55 2.13 8.41
CA LEU A 89 -7.73 2.29 9.61
C LEU A 89 -8.32 1.54 10.81
N ASP A 90 -7.46 1.19 11.77
CA ASP A 90 -7.92 0.72 13.08
C ASP A 90 -8.54 1.88 13.86
N PHE A 91 -9.79 1.70 14.29
CA PHE A 91 -10.60 2.74 14.92
C PHE A 91 -9.94 3.33 16.17
N ASN A 92 -9.34 2.49 17.02
CA ASN A 92 -8.78 2.93 18.29
C ASN A 92 -7.41 3.60 18.10
N ARG A 93 -6.57 3.07 17.22
CA ARG A 93 -5.23 3.62 16.94
C ARG A 93 -5.31 4.94 16.17
N ALA A 94 -6.21 5.04 15.21
CA ALA A 94 -6.39 6.23 14.37
C ALA A 94 -6.86 7.48 15.14
N ARG A 95 -7.37 7.32 16.36
CA ARG A 95 -7.98 8.39 17.18
C ARG A 95 -7.16 8.79 18.42
N ARG A 96 -5.93 8.30 18.56
CA ARG A 96 -5.11 8.61 19.75
C ARG A 96 -4.59 10.04 19.70
N GLY A 97 -4.79 10.79 20.78
CA GLY A 97 -4.32 12.17 20.90
C GLY A 97 -5.19 13.18 20.17
N ASN A 98 -4.88 14.47 20.38
CA ASN A 98 -5.66 15.58 19.81
C ASN A 98 -5.47 15.68 18.29
N GLU A 99 -4.23 15.57 17.83
CA GLU A 99 -3.91 15.42 16.42
C GLU A 99 -3.64 13.93 16.13
N ASN A 100 -4.37 13.38 15.16
CA ASN A 100 -4.37 11.95 14.87
C ASN A 100 -4.74 11.70 13.40
N SER A 101 -4.85 10.44 12.99
CA SER A 101 -5.15 10.09 11.60
C SER A 101 -6.52 10.62 11.14
N CYS A 102 -7.52 10.59 12.02
CA CYS A 102 -8.86 11.09 11.68
C CYS A 102 -8.86 12.60 11.46
N THR A 103 -8.14 13.38 12.28
CA THR A 103 -8.04 14.83 12.09
C THR A 103 -7.24 15.15 10.82
N MET A 104 -6.15 14.43 10.56
CA MET A 104 -5.32 14.56 9.36
C MET A 104 -6.09 14.32 8.06
N LEU A 105 -6.94 13.29 8.04
CA LEU A 105 -7.74 12.90 6.87
C LEU A 105 -9.06 13.64 6.73
N SER A 106 -9.48 14.42 7.74
CA SER A 106 -10.79 15.07 7.77
C SER A 106 -11.05 15.98 6.56
N SER A 107 -10.06 16.80 6.17
CA SER A 107 -10.16 17.68 5.01
C SER A 107 -10.27 16.88 3.71
N LEU A 108 -9.44 15.84 3.54
CA LEU A 108 -9.47 14.98 2.36
C LEU A 108 -10.82 14.28 2.24
N LYS A 109 -11.34 13.74 3.34
CA LYS A 109 -12.67 13.12 3.36
C LYS A 109 -13.75 14.13 2.97
N HIS A 110 -13.73 15.33 3.54
CA HIS A 110 -14.75 16.35 3.26
C HIS A 110 -14.78 16.74 1.77
N ASP A 111 -13.61 16.93 1.16
CA ASP A 111 -13.50 17.40 -0.22
C ASP A 111 -13.94 16.35 -1.26
N TYR A 112 -14.00 15.07 -0.87
CA TYR A 112 -14.32 13.96 -1.77
C TYR A 112 -15.46 13.04 -1.27
N ASP A 113 -16.22 13.44 -0.22
CA ASP A 113 -17.27 12.60 0.42
C ASP A 113 -18.41 12.21 -0.54
N TYR A 114 -18.50 12.87 -1.70
CA TYR A 114 -19.53 12.68 -2.73
C TYR A 114 -19.03 12.01 -4.01
N ARG A 115 -17.79 11.51 -4.03
CA ARG A 115 -17.18 10.82 -5.19
C ARG A 115 -17.17 9.30 -5.05
#